data_AF-A0ABD1EE16-F1
#
_entry.id   AF-A0ABD1EE16-F1
#
_cell.length_a   1.000
_cell.length_b   1.000
_cell.length_c   1.000
_cell.angle_alpha   90.00
_cell.angle_beta   90.00
_cell.angle_gamma   90.00
#
_symmetry.space_group_name_H-M   'P 1'
#
loop_
_entity.id
_entity.type
_entity.pdbx_description
1 polymer ?
#
loop_
_entity_poly.entity_id
_entity_poly.type
_entity_poly.pdbx_seq_one_letter_code
_entity_poly.pdbx_strand_id
1 'polypeptide(L)'
;MSESDLENYSRKRRKSVRNTEEYKATKIKKSRLSGEPYKNYPGNMVPGKATGVPCMCKLECFKKVNEADTIAIMKRFRSFKTKNEQNLYFQGLMISTAIKQRRPRKDEAVQRTSSFKYFILINAERRQICKKAFLSLHGISSKAVQRLQVLLQLDKAPKDLRGQQNNRKIVAANIKSVEKMTMFSEFVLITCRIFHCHRSLFKTYFIYANCPYFPSAFII
;
A
#
# COMPACT_ATOMS: atom_id res chain seq x y z
N MET A 1 -3.81 4.48 66.73
CA MET A 1 -3.75 3.92 65.36
C MET A 1 -3.50 2.44 65.54
N SER A 2 -4.46 1.60 65.16
CA SER A 2 -4.46 0.17 65.42
C SER A 2 -3.53 -0.58 64.46
N GLU A 3 -2.82 -1.59 64.98
CA GLU A 3 -1.90 -2.50 64.28
C GLU A 3 -2.50 -3.09 62.98
N SER A 4 -3.84 -3.20 62.91
CA SER A 4 -4.60 -3.71 61.77
C SER A 4 -4.52 -2.84 60.50
N ASP A 5 -4.17 -1.56 60.62
CA ASP A 5 -4.19 -0.63 59.50
C ASP A 5 -2.89 -0.69 58.66
N LEU A 6 -1.80 -1.24 59.20
CA LEU A 6 -0.49 -1.39 58.53
C LEU A 6 -0.42 -2.61 57.60
N GLU A 7 -1.21 -3.66 57.83
CA GLU A 7 -1.19 -4.87 56.98
C GLU A 7 -1.90 -4.70 55.63
N ASN A 8 -2.74 -3.68 55.48
CA ASN A 8 -3.56 -3.50 54.28
C ASN A 8 -2.83 -2.73 53.15
N TYR A 9 -1.68 -2.12 53.42
CA TYR A 9 -0.93 -1.31 52.46
C TYR A 9 -0.06 -2.12 51.47
N SER A 10 0.10 -3.43 51.69
CA SER A 10 1.08 -4.26 50.94
C SER A 10 0.50 -5.17 49.85
N ARG A 11 -0.83 -5.25 49.68
CA ARG A 11 -1.43 -6.11 48.65
C ARG A 11 -1.49 -5.41 47.28
N LYS A 12 -0.35 -5.30 46.60
CA LYS A 12 -0.32 -4.93 45.17
C LYS A 12 -1.18 -5.93 44.38
N ARG A 13 -2.26 -5.45 43.77
CA ARG A 13 -3.15 -6.24 42.91
C ARG A 13 -2.33 -6.92 41.82
N ARG A 14 -2.33 -8.25 41.79
CA ARG A 14 -1.67 -9.02 40.73
C ARG A 14 -2.31 -8.62 39.39
N LYS A 15 -1.49 -8.23 38.40
CA LYS A 15 -1.96 -7.95 37.05
C LYS A 15 -2.61 -9.22 36.51
N SER A 16 -3.91 -9.18 36.24
CA SER A 16 -4.65 -10.30 35.64
C SER A 16 -4.00 -10.71 34.32
N VAL A 17 -3.92 -12.02 34.06
CA VAL A 17 -3.43 -12.55 32.78
C VAL A 17 -4.36 -12.06 31.68
N ARG A 18 -3.80 -11.27 30.77
CA ARG A 18 -4.57 -10.68 29.67
C ARG A 18 -4.77 -11.71 28.57
N ASN A 19 -6.01 -12.21 28.39
CA ASN A 19 -6.33 -13.07 27.24
C ASN A 19 -6.44 -12.24 25.95
N THR A 20 -5.30 -12.00 25.30
CA THR A 20 -5.22 -11.20 24.07
C THR A 20 -5.82 -11.90 22.84
N GLU A 21 -6.01 -13.22 22.90
CA GLU A 21 -6.55 -13.99 21.78
C GLU A 21 -8.04 -13.78 21.58
N GLU A 22 -8.76 -13.61 22.69
CA GLU A 22 -10.19 -13.40 22.68
C GLU A 22 -10.61 -12.02 22.19
N TYR A 23 -9.66 -11.09 22.11
CA TYR A 23 -9.92 -9.72 21.68
C TYR A 23 -10.52 -9.71 20.28
N LYS A 24 -11.60 -8.92 20.12
CA LYS A 24 -12.29 -8.73 18.82
C LYS A 24 -11.29 -8.43 17.70
N ALA A 25 -10.31 -7.55 17.97
CA ALA A 25 -9.24 -7.22 17.04
C ALA A 25 -8.42 -8.44 16.57
N THR A 26 -8.02 -9.30 17.51
CA THR A 26 -7.22 -10.50 17.25
C THR A 26 -8.02 -11.53 16.46
N LYS A 27 -9.27 -11.79 16.87
CA LYS A 27 -10.20 -12.66 16.13
C LYS A 27 -10.39 -12.19 14.68
N ILE A 28 -10.69 -10.90 14.47
CA ILE A 28 -10.83 -10.32 13.13
C ILE A 28 -9.53 -10.44 12.32
N LYS A 29 -8.37 -10.20 12.94
CA LYS A 29 -7.06 -10.32 12.27
C LYS A 29 -6.77 -11.77 11.85
N LYS A 30 -7.10 -12.75 12.69
CA LYS A 30 -6.98 -14.19 12.42
C LYS A 30 -7.93 -14.61 11.28
N SER A 31 -9.22 -14.29 11.36
CA SER A 31 -10.19 -14.63 10.29
C SER A 31 -9.87 -13.97 8.95
N ARG A 32 -9.36 -12.73 8.95
CA ARG A 32 -8.87 -12.06 7.72
C ARG A 32 -7.65 -12.74 7.10
N LEU A 33 -6.83 -13.40 7.91
CA LEU A 33 -5.64 -14.11 7.45
C LEU A 33 -6.01 -15.47 6.85
N SER A 34 -6.88 -16.23 7.55
CA SER A 34 -7.45 -17.50 7.07
C SER A 34 -8.40 -17.30 5.88
N GLY A 35 -8.97 -16.10 5.73
CA GLY A 35 -9.94 -15.80 4.67
C GLY A 35 -11.34 -16.31 4.97
N GLU A 36 -11.64 -16.61 6.22
CA GLU A 36 -12.95 -17.06 6.70
C GLU A 36 -13.92 -15.89 6.86
N PRO A 37 -15.24 -16.15 6.83
CA PRO A 37 -16.23 -15.14 7.18
C PRO A 37 -16.04 -14.68 8.63
N TYR A 38 -16.34 -13.41 8.90
CA TYR A 38 -16.13 -12.84 10.24
C TYR A 38 -17.11 -11.71 10.55
N LYS A 39 -17.39 -11.52 11.84
CA LYS A 39 -18.11 -10.35 12.35
C LYS A 39 -17.17 -9.16 12.44
N ASN A 40 -17.52 -8.06 11.80
CA ASN A 40 -16.77 -6.81 11.91
C ASN A 40 -17.02 -6.14 13.28
N TYR A 41 -16.38 -4.99 13.55
CA TYR A 41 -16.59 -4.24 14.81
C TYR A 41 -18.05 -3.81 15.05
N PRO A 42 -18.79 -3.27 14.05
CA PRO A 42 -20.20 -2.96 14.24
C PRO A 42 -21.12 -4.20 14.30
N GLY A 43 -20.61 -5.41 14.07
CA GLY A 43 -21.34 -6.68 14.21
C GLY A 43 -21.83 -7.31 12.89
N ASN A 44 -21.66 -6.64 11.75
CA ASN A 44 -22.07 -7.15 10.45
C ASN A 44 -21.19 -8.34 10.03
N MET A 45 -21.83 -9.37 9.46
CA MET A 45 -21.15 -10.53 8.88
C MET A 45 -20.51 -10.15 7.54
N VAL A 46 -19.20 -10.33 7.44
CA VAL A 46 -18.44 -10.20 6.18
C VAL A 46 -18.19 -11.60 5.63
N PRO A 47 -18.50 -11.87 4.34
CA PRO A 47 -18.27 -13.17 3.75
C PRO A 47 -16.77 -13.49 3.67
N GLY A 48 -16.47 -14.78 3.66
CA GLY A 48 -15.11 -15.27 3.44
C GLY A 48 -14.58 -14.89 2.06
N LYS A 49 -13.27 -14.94 1.90
CA LYS A 49 -12.65 -14.69 0.59
C LYS A 49 -12.96 -15.85 -0.35
N ALA A 50 -13.43 -15.54 -1.55
CA ALA A 50 -13.55 -16.49 -2.64
C ALA A 50 -12.55 -16.16 -3.76
N THR A 51 -12.37 -17.10 -4.68
CA THR A 51 -11.65 -16.86 -5.93
C THR A 51 -12.42 -15.82 -6.75
N GLY A 52 -11.71 -14.87 -7.32
CA GLY A 52 -12.31 -13.83 -8.18
C GLY A 52 -12.65 -14.33 -9.58
N VAL A 53 -13.23 -13.44 -10.39
CA VAL A 53 -13.60 -13.70 -11.79
C VAL A 53 -12.38 -14.15 -12.62
N PRO A 54 -12.52 -15.17 -13.48
CA PRO A 54 -11.45 -15.61 -14.36
C PRO A 54 -11.05 -14.52 -15.36
N CYS A 55 -9.77 -14.49 -15.74
CA CYS A 55 -9.26 -13.49 -16.67
C CYS A 55 -9.24 -13.98 -18.12
N MET A 56 -9.63 -13.12 -19.05
CA MET A 56 -9.56 -13.34 -20.50
C MET A 56 -8.28 -12.74 -21.07
N CYS A 57 -7.13 -13.27 -20.70
CA CYS A 57 -5.83 -12.73 -21.13
C CYS A 57 -5.14 -13.65 -22.15
N LYS A 58 -4.23 -13.08 -22.94
CA LYS A 58 -3.44 -13.80 -23.96
C LYS A 58 -2.59 -14.96 -23.40
N LEU A 59 -2.26 -14.92 -22.11
CA LEU A 59 -1.50 -15.98 -21.43
C LEU A 59 -2.37 -17.19 -21.06
N GLU A 60 -3.68 -17.08 -21.23
CA GLU A 60 -4.68 -18.11 -20.94
C GLU A 60 -4.57 -18.69 -19.53
N CYS A 61 -4.34 -17.81 -18.54
CA CYS A 61 -3.97 -18.21 -17.19
C CYS A 61 -4.95 -19.21 -16.55
N PHE A 62 -6.27 -19.03 -16.72
CA PHE A 62 -7.28 -19.92 -16.12
C PHE A 62 -7.49 -21.23 -16.87
N LYS A 63 -7.13 -21.31 -18.16
CA LYS A 63 -7.18 -22.59 -18.89
C LYS A 63 -6.08 -23.55 -18.43
N LYS A 64 -5.00 -23.00 -17.85
CA LYS A 64 -3.82 -23.75 -17.39
C LYS A 64 -3.87 -24.16 -15.93
N VAL A 65 -4.92 -23.76 -15.21
CA VAL A 65 -5.07 -23.99 -13.77
C VAL A 65 -6.37 -24.75 -13.56
N ASN A 66 -6.26 -25.97 -13.05
CA ASN A 66 -7.43 -26.77 -12.74
C ASN A 66 -8.08 -26.30 -11.43
N GLU A 67 -9.33 -26.68 -11.20
CA GLU A 67 -10.02 -26.34 -9.95
C GLU A 67 -9.28 -26.89 -8.72
N ALA A 68 -8.76 -28.12 -8.80
CA ALA A 68 -7.93 -28.71 -7.76
C ALA A 68 -6.69 -27.85 -7.44
N ASP A 69 -6.04 -27.29 -8.45
CA ASP A 69 -4.88 -26.40 -8.28
C ASP A 69 -5.31 -25.09 -7.61
N THR A 70 -6.47 -24.53 -7.99
CA THR A 70 -6.97 -23.31 -7.34
C THR A 70 -7.21 -23.52 -5.85
N ILE A 71 -7.77 -24.68 -5.47
CA ILE A 71 -8.00 -25.05 -4.07
C ILE A 71 -6.67 -25.23 -3.34
N ALA A 72 -5.69 -25.89 -3.96
CA ALA A 72 -4.36 -26.09 -3.40
C ALA A 72 -3.63 -24.76 -3.18
N ILE A 73 -3.64 -23.87 -4.17
CA ILE A 73 -3.08 -22.52 -4.09
C ILE A 73 -3.75 -21.76 -2.94
N MET A 74 -5.08 -21.84 -2.85
CA MET A 74 -5.85 -21.15 -1.83
C MET A 74 -5.54 -21.66 -0.42
N LYS A 75 -5.48 -22.98 -0.25
CA LYS A 75 -5.11 -23.62 1.01
C LYS A 75 -3.69 -23.23 1.45
N ARG A 76 -2.75 -23.18 0.51
CA ARG A 76 -1.34 -22.86 0.79
C ARG A 76 -1.14 -21.47 1.37
N PHE A 77 -1.79 -20.43 0.86
CA PHE A 77 -1.59 -19.08 1.43
C PHE A 77 -2.45 -18.81 2.67
N ARG A 78 -3.49 -19.61 2.91
CA ARG A 78 -4.34 -19.52 4.11
C ARG A 78 -3.75 -20.25 5.31
N SER A 79 -2.80 -21.17 5.09
CA SER A 79 -2.13 -21.90 6.18
C SER A 79 -1.10 -21.08 6.94
N PHE A 80 -0.69 -19.91 6.44
CA PHE A 80 0.29 -19.04 7.12
C PHE A 80 -0.25 -18.50 8.44
N LYS A 81 0.63 -18.43 9.45
CA LYS A 81 0.27 -18.00 10.81
C LYS A 81 0.29 -16.47 10.94
N THR A 82 1.17 -15.81 10.19
CA THR A 82 1.31 -14.35 10.25
C THR A 82 1.06 -13.68 8.89
N LYS A 83 0.63 -12.41 8.93
CA LYS A 83 0.43 -11.62 7.71
C LYS A 83 1.74 -11.30 7.01
N ASN A 84 2.85 -11.27 7.75
CA ASN A 84 4.19 -11.06 7.19
C ASN A 84 4.59 -12.23 6.32
N GLU A 85 4.48 -13.47 6.82
CA GLU A 85 4.73 -14.69 6.05
C GLU A 85 3.89 -14.71 4.76
N GLN A 86 2.59 -14.42 4.87
CA GLN A 86 1.70 -14.39 3.72
C GLN A 86 2.13 -13.35 2.68
N ASN A 87 2.51 -12.14 3.11
CA ASN A 87 2.98 -11.09 2.21
C ASN A 87 4.35 -11.42 1.59
N LEU A 88 5.24 -12.04 2.35
CA LEU A 88 6.56 -12.46 1.91
C LEU A 88 6.43 -13.54 0.83
N TYR A 89 5.53 -14.50 1.03
CA TYR A 89 5.15 -15.48 0.01
C TYR A 89 4.70 -14.80 -1.30
N PHE A 90 3.80 -13.81 -1.22
CA PHE A 90 3.38 -13.08 -2.41
C PHE A 90 4.51 -12.29 -3.07
N GLN A 91 5.42 -11.69 -2.31
CA GLN A 91 6.60 -11.04 -2.88
C GLN A 91 7.52 -12.05 -3.59
N GLY A 92 7.71 -13.24 -3.04
CA GLY A 92 8.51 -14.29 -3.70
C GLY A 92 7.93 -14.76 -5.04
N LEU A 93 6.61 -14.66 -5.20
CA LEU A 93 5.91 -14.92 -6.47
C LEU A 93 6.00 -13.77 -7.48
N MET A 94 6.60 -12.65 -7.12
CA MET A 94 6.77 -11.47 -7.99
C MET A 94 8.23 -11.30 -8.38
N ILE A 95 8.47 -10.84 -9.60
CA ILE A 95 9.81 -10.46 -10.06
C ILE A 95 9.74 -9.03 -10.59
N SER A 96 10.57 -8.15 -10.05
CA SER A 96 10.79 -6.80 -10.57
C SER A 96 11.82 -6.85 -11.70
N THR A 97 11.50 -6.24 -12.83
CA THR A 97 12.41 -6.13 -13.98
C THR A 97 12.57 -4.67 -14.36
N ALA A 98 13.81 -4.19 -14.47
CA ALA A 98 14.08 -2.84 -14.95
C ALA A 98 13.60 -2.64 -16.40
N ILE A 99 13.07 -1.45 -16.69
CA ILE A 99 12.59 -1.12 -18.03
C ILE A 99 13.80 -0.70 -18.88
N LYS A 100 14.10 -1.50 -19.92
CA LYS A 100 15.27 -1.28 -20.79
C LYS A 100 15.10 -0.15 -21.81
N GLN A 101 13.88 0.03 -22.33
CA GLN A 101 13.59 0.99 -23.39
C GLN A 101 12.26 1.69 -23.11
N ARG A 102 12.18 2.97 -23.48
CA ARG A 102 10.98 3.79 -23.35
C ARG A 102 10.67 4.45 -24.69
N ARG A 103 9.38 4.53 -25.01
CA ARG A 103 8.92 5.36 -26.12
C ARG A 103 8.99 6.82 -25.69
N PRO A 104 9.61 7.72 -26.47
CA PRO A 104 9.61 9.15 -26.15
C PRO A 104 8.17 9.65 -26.07
N ARG A 105 7.84 10.39 -25.01
CA ARG A 105 6.55 11.05 -24.81
C ARG A 105 6.78 12.55 -24.77
N LYS A 106 5.76 13.32 -25.16
CA LYS A 106 5.86 14.77 -25.32
C LYS A 106 5.95 15.54 -23.99
N ASP A 107 5.56 14.96 -22.84
CA ASP A 107 5.50 15.69 -21.56
C ASP A 107 5.80 14.84 -20.28
N GLU A 108 5.95 15.57 -19.16
CA GLU A 108 6.37 15.32 -17.76
C GLU A 108 5.65 14.20 -16.97
N ALA A 109 5.19 13.11 -17.60
CA ALA A 109 4.52 12.04 -16.87
C ALA A 109 5.48 11.27 -15.95
N VAL A 110 5.05 11.00 -14.70
CA VAL A 110 5.80 10.16 -13.74
C VAL A 110 6.11 8.81 -14.37
N GLN A 111 7.40 8.58 -14.64
CA GLN A 111 7.84 7.40 -15.36
C GLN A 111 7.89 6.20 -14.42
N ARG A 112 7.40 5.05 -14.91
CA ARG A 112 7.61 3.79 -14.20
C ARG A 112 9.09 3.42 -14.27
N THR A 113 9.64 3.09 -13.11
CA THR A 113 11.04 2.64 -12.96
C THR A 113 11.19 1.16 -13.28
N SER A 114 10.27 0.32 -12.80
CA SER A 114 10.27 -1.12 -13.06
C SER A 114 8.93 -1.67 -13.56
N SER A 115 9.02 -2.80 -14.23
CA SER A 115 7.90 -3.67 -14.59
C SER A 115 7.87 -4.89 -13.67
N PHE A 116 6.72 -5.53 -13.54
CA PHE A 116 6.54 -6.68 -12.65
C PHE A 116 5.97 -7.88 -13.39
N LYS A 117 6.58 -9.04 -13.19
CA LYS A 117 6.08 -10.34 -13.62
C LYS A 117 5.52 -11.10 -12.41
N TYR A 118 4.44 -11.83 -12.62
CA TYR A 118 3.74 -12.58 -11.58
C TYR A 118 3.80 -14.07 -11.89
N PHE A 119 3.90 -14.87 -10.84
CA PHE A 119 4.02 -16.31 -10.96
C PHE A 119 3.13 -17.02 -9.96
N ILE A 120 2.83 -18.28 -10.26
CA ILE A 120 2.19 -19.23 -9.35
C ILE A 120 3.01 -20.51 -9.29
N LEU A 121 2.83 -21.27 -8.23
CA LEU A 121 3.49 -22.55 -8.02
C LEU A 121 2.46 -23.66 -8.14
N ILE A 122 2.61 -24.51 -9.16
CA ILE A 122 1.77 -25.69 -9.41
C ILE A 122 2.73 -26.87 -9.54
N ASN A 123 2.52 -27.95 -8.78
CA ASN A 123 3.36 -29.16 -8.82
C ASN A 123 4.88 -28.85 -8.75
N ALA A 124 5.27 -27.94 -7.85
CA ALA A 124 6.64 -27.41 -7.70
C ALA A 124 7.20 -26.60 -8.90
N GLU A 125 6.46 -26.45 -9.99
CA GLU A 125 6.83 -25.60 -11.12
C GLU A 125 6.34 -24.17 -10.96
N ARG A 126 7.19 -23.22 -11.36
CA ARG A 126 6.86 -21.79 -11.37
C ARG A 126 6.29 -21.38 -12.72
N ARG A 127 4.99 -21.05 -12.79
CA ARG A 127 4.31 -20.64 -14.03
C ARG A 127 3.98 -19.16 -14.04
N GLN A 128 4.27 -18.48 -15.15
CA GLN A 128 3.99 -17.06 -15.30
C GLN A 128 2.50 -16.80 -15.56
N ILE A 129 1.94 -15.80 -14.88
CA ILE A 129 0.55 -15.37 -15.04
C ILE A 129 0.41 -13.85 -15.15
N CYS A 130 -0.77 -13.39 -15.56
CA CYS A 130 -1.08 -11.96 -15.57
C CYS A 130 -1.46 -11.44 -14.18
N LYS A 131 -1.37 -10.12 -13.99
CA LYS A 131 -1.76 -9.46 -12.73
C LYS A 131 -3.23 -9.75 -12.34
N LYS A 132 -4.14 -9.77 -13.32
CA LYS A 132 -5.58 -10.02 -13.06
C LYS A 132 -5.79 -11.43 -12.50
N ALA A 133 -5.19 -12.44 -13.12
CA ALA A 133 -5.20 -13.81 -12.61
C ALA A 133 -4.63 -13.90 -11.20
N PHE A 134 -3.51 -13.22 -10.93
CA PHE A 134 -2.89 -13.22 -9.60
C PHE A 134 -3.83 -12.66 -8.53
N LEU A 135 -4.55 -11.57 -8.83
CA LEU A 135 -5.54 -10.99 -7.93
C LEU A 135 -6.74 -11.93 -7.70
N SER A 136 -7.27 -12.52 -8.78
CA SER A 136 -8.43 -13.41 -8.72
C SER A 136 -8.13 -14.72 -8.00
N LEU A 137 -7.03 -15.41 -8.36
CA LEU A 137 -6.64 -16.70 -7.76
C LEU A 137 -6.38 -16.59 -6.25
N HIS A 138 -5.72 -15.51 -5.82
CA HIS A 138 -5.40 -15.32 -4.41
C HIS A 138 -6.45 -14.52 -3.63
N GLY A 139 -7.48 -13.96 -4.28
CA GLY A 139 -8.47 -13.11 -3.61
C GLY A 139 -7.85 -11.88 -2.92
N ILE A 140 -6.87 -11.26 -3.58
CA ILE A 140 -6.12 -10.10 -3.06
C ILE A 140 -6.59 -8.82 -3.76
N SER A 141 -6.61 -7.71 -3.02
CA SER A 141 -6.90 -6.40 -3.59
C SER A 141 -5.72 -5.82 -4.37
N SER A 142 -6.00 -5.06 -5.42
CA SER A 142 -4.95 -4.41 -6.24
C SER A 142 -4.02 -3.51 -5.41
N LYS A 143 -4.56 -2.79 -4.42
CA LYS A 143 -3.78 -1.94 -3.49
C LYS A 143 -2.79 -2.74 -2.65
N ALA A 144 -3.15 -3.94 -2.21
CA ALA A 144 -2.23 -4.79 -1.46
C ALA A 144 -1.04 -5.22 -2.33
N VAL A 145 -1.28 -5.59 -3.60
CA VAL A 145 -0.22 -5.91 -4.55
C VAL A 145 0.66 -4.69 -4.84
N GLN A 146 0.07 -3.51 -5.06
CA GLN A 146 0.84 -2.27 -5.28
C GLN A 146 1.77 -1.95 -4.10
N ARG A 147 1.29 -2.13 -2.85
CA ARG A 147 2.16 -1.97 -1.67
C ARG A 147 3.35 -2.93 -1.71
N LEU A 148 3.12 -4.20 -2.06
CA LEU A 148 4.19 -5.19 -2.18
C LEU A 148 5.18 -4.87 -3.30
N GLN A 149 4.69 -4.31 -4.42
CA GLN A 149 5.53 -3.84 -5.54
C GLN A 149 6.50 -2.74 -5.10
N VAL A 150 5.99 -1.73 -4.39
CA VAL A 150 6.82 -0.63 -3.87
C VAL A 150 7.87 -1.16 -2.89
N LEU A 151 7.47 -2.05 -1.98
CA LEU A 151 8.41 -2.67 -1.04
C LEU A 151 9.49 -3.52 -1.75
N LEU A 152 9.12 -4.22 -2.83
CA LEU A 152 10.05 -5.00 -3.63
C LEU A 152 11.04 -4.11 -4.41
N GLN A 153 10.61 -2.93 -4.86
CA GLN A 153 11.52 -1.95 -5.48
C GLN A 153 12.50 -1.33 -4.47
N LEU A 154 12.12 -1.28 -3.20
CA LEU A 154 12.95 -0.77 -2.11
C LEU A 154 13.77 -1.88 -1.42
N ASP A 155 13.70 -3.12 -1.92
CA ASP A 155 14.31 -4.32 -1.33
C ASP A 155 13.98 -4.51 0.16
N LYS A 156 12.74 -4.19 0.55
CA LYS A 156 12.25 -4.29 1.94
C LYS A 156 11.27 -5.43 2.14
N ALA A 157 11.49 -6.20 3.20
CA ALA A 157 10.56 -7.21 3.66
C ALA A 157 9.22 -6.58 4.14
N PRO A 158 8.08 -7.24 3.90
CA PRO A 158 6.78 -6.67 4.19
C PRO A 158 6.45 -6.81 5.67
N LYS A 159 6.26 -5.67 6.34
CA LYS A 159 5.81 -5.61 7.73
C LYS A 159 4.29 -5.39 7.83
N ASP A 160 3.65 -6.03 8.81
CA ASP A 160 2.25 -5.87 9.15
C ASP A 160 2.08 -4.66 10.07
N LEU A 161 1.46 -3.61 9.53
CA LEU A 161 1.19 -2.35 10.22
C LEU A 161 -0.31 -2.20 10.55
N ARG A 162 -1.10 -3.30 10.50
CA ARG A 162 -2.55 -3.24 10.74
C ARG A 162 -2.87 -2.79 12.18
N GLY A 163 -3.64 -1.71 12.28
CA GLY A 163 -4.01 -1.12 13.57
C GLY A 163 -2.87 -0.35 14.23
N GLN A 164 -1.75 -0.15 13.54
CA GLN A 164 -0.73 0.80 13.95
C GLN A 164 -1.07 2.14 13.30
N GLN A 165 -1.47 3.11 14.12
CA GLN A 165 -1.60 4.48 13.67
C GLN A 165 -0.27 5.16 13.92
N ASN A 166 0.35 5.70 12.87
CA ASN A 166 1.45 6.61 13.06
C ASN A 166 0.86 7.85 13.75
N ASN A 167 1.27 8.13 14.99
CA ASN A 167 0.94 9.39 15.64
C ASN A 167 1.38 10.51 14.69
N ARG A 168 0.41 11.30 14.18
CA ARG A 168 0.64 12.33 13.13
C ARG A 168 1.82 13.26 13.44
N LYS A 169 2.13 13.44 14.74
CA LYS A 169 3.28 14.24 15.24
C LYS A 169 4.65 13.76 14.71
N ILE A 170 4.85 12.46 14.47
CA ILE A 170 6.16 11.92 14.03
C ILE A 170 6.39 12.15 12.53
N VAL A 171 5.33 12.19 11.72
CA VAL A 171 5.42 12.39 10.27
C VAL A 171 5.87 13.82 9.93
N ALA A 172 5.41 14.82 10.71
CA ALA A 172 5.83 16.21 10.56
C ALA A 172 7.33 16.43 10.85
N ALA A 173 7.95 15.62 11.71
CA ALA A 173 9.38 15.72 12.01
C ALA A 173 10.25 15.12 10.90
N ASN A 174 9.83 14.00 10.29
CA ASN A 174 10.58 13.33 9.22
C ASN A 174 10.48 14.06 7.86
N ILE A 175 9.39 14.78 7.59
CA ILE A 175 9.26 15.61 6.39
C ILE A 175 10.27 16.78 6.46
N LYS A 176 10.41 17.43 7.62
CA LYS A 176 11.39 18.51 7.84
C LYS A 176 12.85 18.08 7.71
N SER A 177 13.18 16.81 7.96
CA SER A 177 14.55 16.30 7.76
C SER A 177 14.85 15.95 6.30
N VAL A 178 13.84 15.54 5.51
CA VAL A 178 14.01 15.25 4.07
C VAL A 178 14.12 16.55 3.27
N GLU A 179 13.32 17.58 3.60
CA GLU A 179 13.39 18.91 2.97
C GLU A 179 14.74 19.61 3.23
N LYS A 180 15.40 19.36 4.36
CA LYS A 180 16.75 19.87 4.63
C LYS A 180 17.84 19.17 3.80
N MET A 181 17.62 17.93 3.38
CA MET A 181 18.56 17.16 2.57
C MET A 181 18.49 17.53 1.08
N THR A 182 17.30 17.89 0.57
CA THR A 182 17.12 18.29 -0.84
C THR A 182 17.56 19.73 -1.12
N MET A 183 17.58 20.61 -0.11
CA MET A 183 18.03 21.99 -0.26
C MET A 183 19.56 22.17 -0.21
N PHE A 184 20.31 21.13 0.20
CA PHE A 184 21.78 21.21 0.31
C PHE A 184 22.52 20.77 -0.97
N SER A 185 21.82 20.19 -1.97
CA SER A 185 22.43 19.76 -3.23
C SER A 185 22.22 20.71 -4.42
N GLU A 186 21.56 21.86 -4.23
CA GLU A 186 21.32 22.84 -5.32
C GLU A 186 22.15 24.13 -5.20
N PHE A 187 23.04 24.27 -4.21
CA PHE A 187 23.74 25.54 -3.91
C PHE A 187 25.20 25.65 -4.40
N VAL A 188 25.68 24.80 -5.32
CA VAL A 188 27.07 24.90 -5.84
C VAL A 188 27.16 25.16 -7.36
N LEU A 189 26.06 25.27 -8.07
CA LEU A 189 26.09 25.72 -9.47
C LEU A 189 25.01 26.75 -9.69
N ILE A 190 25.39 28.03 -9.56
CA ILE A 190 24.88 29.21 -10.27
C ILE A 190 25.25 30.41 -9.40
N THR A 191 26.42 30.99 -9.66
CA THR A 191 26.63 32.44 -9.71
C THR A 191 28.03 32.69 -10.27
N CYS A 192 28.14 32.60 -11.59
CA CYS A 192 29.20 33.29 -12.31
C CYS A 192 28.56 34.07 -13.46
N ARG A 193 28.47 35.40 -13.27
CA ARG A 193 28.31 36.48 -14.28
C ARG A 193 26.96 36.51 -15.01
N ILE A 194 26.22 37.62 -15.13
CA ILE A 194 26.55 39.03 -15.40
C ILE A 194 25.39 39.88 -14.84
N PHE A 195 25.55 40.58 -13.72
CA PHE A 195 25.74 42.03 -13.59
C PHE A 195 25.01 42.97 -14.59
N HIS A 196 24.14 43.83 -14.02
CA HIS A 196 23.60 45.12 -14.51
C HIS A 196 22.66 45.16 -15.73
N CYS A 197 21.40 45.62 -15.50
CA CYS A 197 21.02 47.02 -15.75
C CYS A 197 19.61 47.35 -15.20
N HIS A 198 19.57 48.25 -14.21
CA HIS A 198 18.59 49.32 -13.91
C HIS A 198 17.12 49.19 -14.38
N ARG A 199 16.11 49.15 -13.49
CA ARG A 199 15.51 50.25 -12.68
C ARG A 199 15.20 51.54 -13.46
N SER A 200 13.98 51.59 -14.02
CA SER A 200 13.18 52.78 -14.39
C SER A 200 11.95 52.24 -15.15
N LEU A 201 10.68 52.65 -15.03
CA LEU A 201 9.96 53.78 -14.44
C LEU A 201 8.48 53.48 -14.77
N PHE A 202 7.55 53.70 -13.84
CA PHE A 202 6.14 54.07 -14.11
C PHE A 202 5.28 53.01 -14.88
N LYS A 203 3.95 52.95 -14.82
CA LYS A 203 2.88 53.77 -14.26
C LYS A 203 1.70 52.81 -14.07
N THR A 204 0.98 53.00 -12.96
CA THR A 204 -0.47 52.80 -12.77
C THR A 204 -1.29 52.55 -14.05
N TYR A 205 -2.20 51.56 -14.03
CA TYR A 205 -3.63 51.77 -14.28
C TYR A 205 -4.43 50.57 -13.77
N PHE A 206 -5.22 50.85 -12.74
CA PHE A 206 -6.46 50.15 -12.41
C PHE A 206 -7.41 50.27 -13.61
N ILE A 207 -8.20 49.23 -13.92
CA ILE A 207 -9.66 49.28 -14.09
C ILE A 207 -10.21 47.86 -14.32
N TYR A 208 -11.30 47.62 -13.58
CA TYR A 208 -12.25 46.51 -13.58
C TYR A 208 -12.69 46.02 -14.97
N ALA A 209 -13.05 44.74 -15.07
CA ALA A 209 -14.45 44.30 -15.22
C ALA A 209 -14.59 42.89 -15.83
N ASN A 210 -15.35 42.05 -15.13
CA ASN A 210 -16.38 41.12 -15.63
C ASN A 210 -16.20 40.48 -17.01
N CYS A 211 -16.07 39.15 -17.04
CA CYS A 211 -16.63 38.37 -18.14
C CYS A 211 -17.21 37.03 -17.63
N PRO A 212 -18.52 36.99 -17.35
CA PRO A 212 -19.27 35.77 -17.13
C PRO A 212 -19.98 35.30 -18.43
N TYR A 213 -20.38 34.03 -18.47
CA TYR A 213 -21.34 33.38 -19.38
C TYR A 213 -20.85 32.72 -20.71
N PHE A 214 -20.65 31.40 -20.63
CA PHE A 214 -21.39 30.40 -21.46
C PHE A 214 -22.90 30.51 -21.15
N PRO A 215 -23.89 30.09 -21.98
CA PRO A 215 -23.83 28.94 -22.90
C PRO A 215 -24.65 29.00 -24.21
N SER A 216 -24.46 27.95 -25.04
CA SER A 216 -25.40 27.25 -25.96
C SER A 216 -26.63 27.96 -26.56
N ALA A 217 -26.79 27.89 -27.89
CA ALA A 217 -27.88 27.15 -28.57
C ALA A 217 -27.99 27.47 -30.09
N PHE A 218 -28.11 26.39 -30.89
CA PHE A 218 -29.05 26.18 -32.00
C PHE A 218 -28.98 26.93 -33.37
N ILE A 219 -29.23 26.11 -34.41
CA ILE A 219 -29.71 26.38 -35.80
C ILE A 219 -28.58 26.84 -36.74
N ILE A 220 -28.25 26.14 -37.84
CA ILE A 220 -29.10 25.64 -38.94
C ILE A 220 -28.82 24.17 -39.25
#